data_AF-A0AAD9UIU7-F1
#
_entry.id   AF-A0AAD9UIU7-F1
#
_cell.length_a   1.000
_cell.length_b   1.000
_cell.length_c   1.000
_cell.angle_alpha   90.00
_cell.angle_beta   90.00
_cell.angle_gamma   90.00
#
_symmetry.space_group_name_H-M   'P 1'
#
loop_
_entity.id
_entity.type
_entity.pdbx_description
1 polymer ?
#
loop_
_entity_poly.entity_id
_entity_poly.type
_entity_poly.pdbx_seq_one_letter_code
_entity_poly.pdbx_strand_id
1 'polypeptide(L)'
;MDIDTQWQQIKEMWTSTCSEVLGKTKYQQKDGISADTVNKVQVRKEKKGAINNSRTRAAKATAQEEYTEANRAVKNSVNTDKANFIEDLAKEAETAKPATTQNPPDITPAEEVLQINCERPSKAEIEKAIHHMKRGKASGPDKIPAEAIKADIETSTEILHNLFVKIWEQEEIPTEWKEGYLVKLPKKGDMQDCKNYRGIMLLSVPGKVINRVILDRLKTGMDAKLRDHQAGFRKDRSCTDQIATLRIIVEQSMEWDSSLYINFVDYEKAFESLDRDTLWKLLQHYGIPDKLISLIRNSYEDMARRVVHAGQLTDSFMVKTGVRQGCLLSPFLFLLAIDWIMKMVTTNRRNGIQWTPWSQLEDLDFADDLALLSHSHQQMQEKQSC
;
A
#
# COMPACT_ATOMS: atom_id res chain seq x y z
N MET A 1 -11.74 29.52 -6.45
CA MET A 1 -10.97 28.44 -7.09
C MET A 1 -11.31 27.15 -6.36
N ASP A 2 -11.64 26.06 -7.05
CA ASP A 2 -11.92 24.73 -6.48
C ASP A 2 -10.61 23.97 -6.14
N ILE A 3 -10.69 22.80 -5.49
CA ILE A 3 -9.52 22.04 -5.03
C ILE A 3 -8.68 21.52 -6.20
N ASP A 4 -9.31 21.01 -7.26
CA ASP A 4 -8.61 20.45 -8.41
C ASP A 4 -7.85 21.53 -9.18
N THR A 5 -8.47 22.69 -9.43
CA THR A 5 -7.81 23.82 -10.08
C THR A 5 -6.62 24.32 -9.25
N GLN A 6 -6.77 24.43 -7.92
CA GLN A 6 -5.68 24.81 -7.04
C GLN A 6 -4.54 23.79 -7.07
N TRP A 7 -4.87 22.49 -7.05
CA TRP A 7 -3.88 21.43 -7.15
C TRP A 7 -3.13 21.45 -8.49
N GLN A 8 -3.81 21.66 -9.62
CA GLN A 8 -3.13 21.72 -10.92
C GLN A 8 -2.14 22.90 -10.99
N GLN A 9 -2.48 24.07 -10.44
CA GLN A 9 -1.55 25.20 -10.37
C GLN A 9 -0.30 24.89 -9.53
N ILE A 10 -0.51 24.28 -8.36
CA ILE A 10 0.55 23.81 -7.46
C ILE A 10 1.47 22.83 -8.19
N LYS A 11 0.89 21.82 -8.84
CA LYS A 11 1.63 20.81 -9.58
C LYS A 11 2.40 21.39 -10.75
N GLU A 12 1.79 22.26 -11.54
CA GLU A 12 2.45 22.92 -12.68
C GLU A 12 3.64 23.77 -12.23
N MET A 13 3.47 24.53 -11.15
CA MET A 13 4.57 25.27 -10.51
C MET A 13 5.72 24.33 -10.13
N TRP A 14 5.47 23.27 -9.36
CA TRP A 14 6.54 22.35 -8.95
C TRP A 14 7.23 21.66 -10.13
N THR A 15 6.45 21.17 -11.08
CA THR A 15 6.98 20.39 -12.21
C THR A 15 7.74 21.27 -13.21
N SER A 16 7.30 22.51 -13.42
CA SER A 16 8.02 23.50 -14.23
C SER A 16 9.32 23.94 -13.57
N THR A 17 9.29 24.31 -12.27
CA THR A 17 10.51 24.67 -11.52
C THR A 17 11.51 23.51 -11.48
N CYS A 18 11.05 22.28 -11.22
CA CYS A 18 11.94 21.11 -11.25
C CYS A 18 12.55 20.90 -12.65
N SER A 19 11.77 21.10 -13.71
CA SER A 19 12.26 20.94 -15.09
C SER A 19 13.27 22.01 -15.49
N GLU A 20 13.08 23.25 -15.01
CA GLU A 20 13.98 24.38 -15.23
C GLU A 20 15.30 24.20 -14.47
N VAL A 21 15.23 23.83 -13.18
CA VAL A 21 16.40 23.73 -12.30
C VAL A 21 17.21 22.45 -12.54
N LEU A 22 16.54 21.30 -12.73
CA LEU A 22 17.21 19.98 -12.82
C LEU A 22 17.37 19.47 -14.26
N GLY A 23 16.74 20.14 -15.23
CA GLY A 23 16.64 19.66 -16.61
C GLY A 23 15.67 18.48 -16.76
N LYS A 24 15.24 18.19 -18.00
CA LYS A 24 14.39 17.02 -18.29
C LYS A 24 15.20 15.73 -18.13
N THR A 25 14.89 14.93 -17.12
CA THR A 25 15.48 13.60 -16.97
C THR A 25 15.11 12.72 -18.18
N LYS A 26 16.10 12.25 -18.94
CA LYS A 26 15.88 11.22 -19.97
C LYS A 26 15.59 9.90 -19.25
N TYR A 27 14.35 9.45 -19.29
CA TYR A 27 13.94 8.13 -18.81
C TYR A 27 14.81 7.05 -19.47
N GLN A 28 15.57 6.29 -18.66
CA GLN A 28 16.26 5.10 -19.11
C GLN A 28 15.34 3.89 -18.91
N GLN A 29 14.85 3.36 -20.03
CA GLN A 29 14.11 2.12 -20.12
C GLN A 29 15.00 0.96 -19.65
N LYS A 30 14.52 0.18 -18.67
CA LYS A 30 15.10 -1.13 -18.31
C LYS A 30 14.07 -2.22 -18.57
N ASP A 31 14.50 -3.22 -19.33
CA ASP A 31 13.66 -4.21 -20.01
C ASP A 31 13.21 -5.34 -19.07
N GLY A 32 11.93 -5.69 -19.14
CA GLY A 32 11.37 -6.99 -18.77
C GLY A 32 10.59 -7.50 -19.98
N ILE A 33 11.12 -8.51 -20.66
CA ILE A 33 10.70 -8.94 -21.99
C ILE A 33 10.83 -10.48 -22.05
N SER A 34 9.93 -11.17 -22.77
CA SER A 34 9.95 -12.63 -23.00
C SER A 34 11.28 -13.08 -23.66
N ALA A 35 11.70 -14.33 -23.46
CA ALA A 35 12.98 -14.83 -24.00
C ALA A 35 13.10 -14.67 -25.54
N ASP A 36 11.99 -14.87 -26.27
CA ASP A 36 11.95 -14.67 -27.72
C ASP A 36 12.09 -13.19 -28.11
N THR A 37 11.41 -12.30 -27.38
CA THR A 37 11.51 -10.86 -27.63
C THR A 37 12.89 -10.32 -27.18
N VAL A 38 13.57 -10.91 -26.19
CA VAL A 38 14.97 -10.62 -25.82
C VAL A 38 15.92 -10.98 -26.96
N ASN A 39 15.73 -12.14 -27.60
CA ASN A 39 16.52 -12.55 -28.76
C ASN A 39 16.34 -11.56 -29.93
N LYS A 40 15.10 -11.15 -30.22
CA LYS A 40 14.81 -10.13 -31.24
C LYS A 40 15.44 -8.76 -30.90
N VAL A 41 15.49 -8.39 -29.62
CA VAL A 41 16.15 -7.16 -29.15
C VAL A 41 17.67 -7.24 -29.33
N GLN A 42 18.27 -8.41 -29.10
CA GLN A 42 19.70 -8.63 -29.31
C GLN A 42 20.09 -8.51 -30.79
N VAL A 43 19.34 -9.15 -31.69
CA VAL A 43 19.52 -9.02 -33.15
C VAL A 43 19.42 -7.55 -33.60
N ARG A 44 18.46 -6.79 -33.05
CA ARG A 44 18.33 -5.36 -33.34
C ARG A 44 19.55 -4.56 -32.84
N LYS A 45 20.13 -4.91 -31.70
CA LYS A 45 21.34 -4.23 -31.16
C LYS A 45 22.54 -4.47 -32.05
N GLU A 46 22.73 -5.70 -32.54
CA GLU A 46 23.81 -6.05 -33.48
C GLU A 46 23.70 -5.27 -34.79
N LYS A 47 22.49 -5.21 -35.37
CA LYS A 47 22.22 -4.41 -36.57
C LYS A 47 22.42 -2.91 -36.35
N LYS A 48 22.11 -2.40 -35.14
CA LYS A 48 22.42 -1.00 -34.77
C LYS A 48 23.93 -0.76 -34.63
N GLY A 49 24.68 -1.76 -34.18
CA GLY A 49 26.14 -1.75 -34.19
C GLY A 49 26.71 -1.67 -35.60
N ALA A 50 26.14 -2.41 -36.56
CA ALA A 50 26.53 -2.35 -37.97
C ALA A 50 26.34 -0.96 -38.59
N ILE A 51 25.26 -0.23 -38.25
CA ILE A 51 25.08 1.17 -38.66
C ILE A 51 26.21 2.06 -38.13
N ASN A 52 26.54 1.91 -36.85
CA ASN A 52 27.53 2.76 -36.18
C ASN A 52 28.96 2.51 -36.68
N ASN A 53 29.24 1.29 -37.13
CA ASN A 53 30.57 0.87 -37.61
C ASN A 53 30.75 1.03 -39.14
N SER A 54 29.68 1.40 -39.86
CA SER A 54 29.71 1.58 -41.32
C SER A 54 30.46 2.85 -41.72
N ARG A 55 31.46 2.71 -42.59
CA ARG A 55 32.35 3.80 -43.02
C ARG A 55 31.92 4.50 -44.33
N THR A 56 31.01 3.91 -45.10
CA THR A 56 30.53 4.47 -46.38
C THR A 56 29.04 4.75 -46.34
N ARG A 57 28.59 5.73 -47.15
CA ARG A 57 27.15 6.09 -47.24
C ARG A 57 26.29 4.92 -47.73
N ALA A 58 26.78 4.15 -48.70
CA ALA A 58 26.07 2.98 -49.22
C ALA A 58 25.92 1.88 -48.14
N ALA A 59 27.00 1.53 -47.44
CA ALA A 59 26.94 0.53 -46.37
C ALA A 59 26.03 0.96 -45.21
N LYS A 60 26.04 2.27 -44.88
CA LYS A 60 25.17 2.82 -43.85
C LYS A 60 23.69 2.76 -44.25
N ALA A 61 23.37 2.97 -45.53
CA ALA A 61 21.99 2.87 -46.03
C ALA A 61 21.47 1.42 -45.92
N THR A 62 22.25 0.44 -46.35
CA THR A 62 21.90 -0.99 -46.23
C THR A 62 21.73 -1.42 -44.77
N ALA A 63 22.67 -1.06 -43.88
CA ALA A 63 22.56 -1.35 -42.45
C ALA A 63 21.34 -0.66 -41.80
N GLN A 64 20.93 0.51 -42.31
CA GLN A 64 19.77 1.24 -41.83
C GLN A 64 18.44 0.56 -42.21
N GLU A 65 18.35 -0.03 -43.41
CA GLU A 65 17.18 -0.81 -43.83
C GLU A 65 17.00 -2.06 -42.97
N GLU A 66 18.08 -2.82 -42.77
CA GLU A 66 18.08 -4.03 -41.95
C GLU A 66 17.72 -3.76 -40.48
N TYR A 67 18.20 -2.63 -39.93
CA TYR A 67 17.81 -2.18 -38.59
C TYR A 67 16.32 -1.82 -38.53
N THR A 68 15.80 -1.16 -39.56
CA THR A 68 14.40 -0.72 -39.61
C THR A 68 13.46 -1.92 -39.57
N GLU A 69 13.78 -2.98 -40.28
CA GLU A 69 13.04 -4.24 -40.28
C GLU A 69 13.11 -4.94 -38.91
N ALA A 70 14.31 -5.10 -38.33
CA ALA A 70 14.47 -5.71 -37.01
C ALA A 70 13.77 -4.90 -35.91
N ASN A 71 13.76 -3.57 -36.02
CA ASN A 71 13.04 -2.70 -35.09
C ASN A 71 11.52 -2.84 -35.21
N ARG A 72 11.00 -3.09 -36.43
CA ARG A 72 9.57 -3.39 -36.66
C ARG A 72 9.18 -4.73 -36.04
N ALA A 73 10.00 -5.76 -36.22
CA ALA A 73 9.77 -7.09 -35.63
C ALA A 73 9.73 -7.05 -34.09
N VAL A 74 10.64 -6.29 -33.46
CA VAL A 74 10.64 -6.08 -32.00
C VAL A 74 9.34 -5.39 -31.55
N LYS A 75 8.91 -4.32 -32.23
CA LYS A 75 7.67 -3.60 -31.88
C LYS A 75 6.44 -4.51 -31.95
N ASN A 76 6.33 -5.32 -32.99
CA ASN A 76 5.21 -6.24 -33.16
C ASN A 76 5.18 -7.29 -32.05
N SER A 77 6.33 -7.92 -31.76
CA SER A 77 6.46 -8.93 -30.69
C SER A 77 6.07 -8.37 -29.32
N VAL A 78 6.55 -7.16 -29.00
CA VAL A 78 6.22 -6.47 -27.75
C VAL A 78 4.72 -6.16 -27.64
N ASN A 79 4.06 -5.83 -28.75
CA ASN A 79 2.63 -5.53 -28.73
C ASN A 79 1.78 -6.80 -28.58
N THR A 80 2.19 -7.91 -29.19
CA THR A 80 1.54 -9.22 -29.01
C THR A 80 1.69 -9.74 -27.59
N ASP A 81 2.90 -9.68 -27.02
CA ASP A 81 3.16 -10.10 -25.64
C ASP A 81 2.30 -9.28 -24.64
N LYS A 82 2.07 -7.99 -24.92
CA LYS A 82 1.17 -7.14 -24.12
C LYS A 82 -0.29 -7.54 -24.22
N ALA A 83 -0.79 -7.82 -25.43
CA ALA A 83 -2.19 -8.16 -25.64
C ALA A 83 -2.54 -9.46 -24.89
N ASN A 84 -1.69 -10.48 -25.01
CA ASN A 84 -1.87 -11.76 -24.32
C ASN A 84 -1.84 -11.58 -22.79
N PHE A 85 -0.88 -10.81 -22.27
CA PHE A 85 -0.79 -10.54 -20.82
C PHE A 85 -2.01 -9.80 -20.27
N ILE A 86 -2.59 -8.86 -21.04
CA ILE A 86 -3.79 -8.12 -20.64
C ILE A 86 -5.02 -9.04 -20.64
N GLU A 87 -5.15 -9.91 -21.65
CA GLU A 87 -6.25 -10.84 -21.76
C GLU A 87 -6.25 -11.88 -20.62
N ASP A 88 -5.06 -12.36 -20.24
CA ASP A 88 -4.89 -13.28 -19.11
C ASP A 88 -5.25 -12.61 -17.77
N LEU A 89 -4.83 -11.36 -17.55
CA LEU A 89 -5.19 -10.59 -16.35
C LEU A 89 -6.70 -10.30 -16.27
N ALA A 90 -7.36 -10.05 -17.40
CA ALA A 90 -8.80 -9.81 -17.44
C ALA A 90 -9.59 -11.09 -17.08
N LYS A 91 -9.16 -12.26 -17.60
CA LYS A 91 -9.74 -13.56 -17.24
C LYS A 91 -9.54 -13.93 -15.78
N GLU A 92 -8.38 -13.62 -15.20
CA GLU A 92 -8.13 -13.79 -13.76
C GLU A 92 -8.99 -12.83 -12.89
N ALA A 93 -9.23 -11.60 -13.35
CA ALA A 93 -10.07 -10.64 -12.65
C ALA A 93 -11.57 -11.01 -12.69
N GLU A 94 -12.07 -11.59 -13.78
CA GLU A 94 -13.45 -12.06 -13.92
C GLU A 94 -13.76 -13.32 -13.08
N THR A 95 -12.75 -14.15 -12.82
CA THR A 95 -12.90 -15.37 -12.02
C THR A 95 -12.78 -15.12 -10.50
N ALA A 96 -12.21 -13.98 -10.09
CA ALA A 96 -12.18 -13.54 -8.70
C ALA A 96 -13.54 -13.00 -8.24
N LYS A 97 -14.47 -13.89 -7.89
CA LYS A 97 -15.67 -13.48 -7.13
C LYS A 97 -15.23 -12.83 -5.82
N PRO A 98 -15.71 -11.62 -5.46
CA PRO A 98 -15.59 -11.16 -4.10
C PRO A 98 -16.27 -12.18 -3.18
N ALA A 99 -15.61 -12.58 -2.10
CA ALA A 99 -16.23 -13.38 -1.07
C ALA A 99 -17.32 -12.52 -0.41
N THR A 100 -18.55 -12.63 -0.90
CA THR A 100 -19.71 -11.99 -0.27
C THR A 100 -20.01 -12.75 1.01
N THR A 101 -19.61 -12.20 2.16
CA THR A 101 -20.10 -12.66 3.45
C THR A 101 -21.63 -12.46 3.50
N GLN A 102 -22.36 -13.49 3.92
CA GLN A 102 -23.82 -13.56 3.81
C GLN A 102 -24.59 -12.64 4.75
N ASN A 103 -23.92 -11.87 5.62
CA ASN A 103 -24.46 -10.67 6.28
C ASN A 103 -23.27 -9.83 6.78
N PRO A 104 -23.27 -8.49 6.64
CA PRO A 104 -22.24 -7.65 7.24
C PRO A 104 -22.30 -7.78 8.77
N PRO A 105 -21.15 -7.78 9.47
CA PRO A 105 -21.14 -7.85 10.93
C PRO A 105 -21.89 -6.67 11.54
N ASP A 106 -22.65 -6.93 12.60
CA ASP A 106 -23.33 -5.89 13.36
C ASP A 106 -22.29 -5.18 14.24
N ILE A 107 -21.83 -4.03 13.77
CA ILE A 107 -20.82 -3.20 14.43
C ILE A 107 -21.51 -1.95 14.95
N THR A 108 -21.67 -1.89 16.27
CA THR A 108 -22.24 -0.72 16.94
C THR A 108 -21.20 0.40 17.05
N PRO A 109 -21.57 1.66 16.76
CA PRO A 109 -20.71 2.82 17.00
C PRO A 109 -20.34 2.95 18.50
N ALA A 110 -19.21 3.60 18.79
CA ALA A 110 -18.87 3.94 20.17
C ALA A 110 -19.91 4.90 20.77
N GLU A 111 -20.21 4.73 22.06
CA GLU A 111 -21.03 5.69 22.81
C GLU A 111 -20.30 7.04 22.96
N GLU A 112 -18.98 7.01 23.11
CA GLU A 112 -18.14 8.19 23.27
C GLU A 112 -17.13 8.34 22.12
N VAL A 113 -17.10 9.55 21.55
CA VAL A 113 -16.10 9.96 20.56
C VAL A 113 -14.78 10.26 21.26
N LEU A 114 -13.69 9.73 20.72
CA LEU A 114 -12.33 10.00 21.18
C LEU A 114 -11.97 11.47 20.97
N GLN A 115 -11.24 12.01 21.94
CA GLN A 115 -10.70 13.37 21.90
C GLN A 115 -9.46 13.43 20.98
N ILE A 116 -9.68 13.24 19.67
CA ILE A 116 -8.66 13.37 18.64
C ILE A 116 -8.74 14.78 18.05
N ASN A 117 -7.58 15.43 17.85
CA ASN A 117 -7.53 16.76 17.26
C ASN A 117 -8.16 16.76 15.85
N CYS A 118 -9.28 17.47 15.68
CA CYS A 118 -9.97 17.67 14.40
C CYS A 118 -9.82 19.09 13.83
N GLU A 119 -9.01 19.95 14.45
CA GLU A 119 -8.70 21.28 13.94
C GLU A 119 -7.90 21.21 12.64
N ARG A 120 -7.89 22.30 11.87
CA ARG A 120 -7.11 22.38 10.61
C ARG A 120 -5.65 21.98 10.85
N PRO A 121 -5.00 21.25 9.93
CA PRO A 121 -3.59 20.92 10.02
C PRO A 121 -2.72 22.16 10.16
N SER A 122 -1.90 22.22 11.22
CA SER A 122 -0.96 23.32 11.39
C SER A 122 0.23 23.19 10.42
N LYS A 123 0.88 24.32 10.09
CA LYS A 123 2.14 24.31 9.33
C LYS A 123 3.19 23.39 9.98
N ALA A 124 3.29 23.38 11.31
CA ALA A 124 4.24 22.54 12.05
C ALA A 124 3.97 21.02 11.87
N GLU A 125 2.70 20.60 11.86
CA GLU A 125 2.35 19.20 11.58
C GLU A 125 2.72 18.80 10.14
N ILE A 126 2.50 19.71 9.19
CA ILE A 126 2.82 19.50 7.77
C ILE A 126 4.34 19.41 7.58
N GLU A 127 5.10 20.34 8.14
CA GLU A 127 6.55 20.34 8.12
C GLU A 127 7.12 19.05 8.72
N LYS A 128 6.61 18.65 9.90
CA LYS A 128 6.95 17.37 10.53
C LYS A 128 6.65 16.20 9.59
N ALA A 129 5.49 16.18 8.95
CA ALA A 129 5.11 15.12 8.00
C ALA A 129 6.04 15.07 6.77
N ILE A 130 6.44 16.24 6.23
CA ILE A 130 7.40 16.34 5.12
C ILE A 130 8.77 15.78 5.52
N HIS A 131 9.25 16.10 6.74
CA HIS A 131 10.50 15.55 7.25
C HIS A 131 10.52 14.01 7.26
N HIS A 132 9.39 13.39 7.61
CA HIS A 132 9.24 11.93 7.65
C HIS A 132 9.16 11.27 6.26
N MET A 133 8.97 12.03 5.17
CA MET A 133 8.96 11.46 3.83
C MET A 133 10.36 10.95 3.45
N LYS A 134 10.43 9.68 3.03
CA LYS A 134 11.69 9.04 2.62
C LYS A 134 12.11 9.53 1.23
N ARG A 135 13.38 9.90 1.11
CA ARG A 135 14.05 10.17 -0.17
C ARG A 135 14.32 8.85 -0.93
N GLY A 136 14.57 8.93 -2.23
CA GLY A 136 14.91 7.83 -3.13
C GLY A 136 13.72 6.91 -3.44
N LYS A 137 12.48 7.41 -3.32
CA LYS A 137 11.26 6.64 -3.58
C LYS A 137 10.59 7.13 -4.86
N ALA A 138 9.96 6.21 -5.60
CA ALA A 138 9.21 6.55 -6.80
C ALA A 138 7.99 7.41 -6.46
N SER A 139 7.74 8.43 -7.29
CA SER A 139 6.57 9.31 -7.21
C SER A 139 5.32 8.62 -7.76
N GLY A 140 4.16 9.16 -7.40
CA GLY A 140 2.88 8.77 -7.99
C GLY A 140 2.65 9.37 -9.39
N PRO A 141 1.39 9.37 -9.86
CA PRO A 141 1.00 9.92 -11.17
C PRO A 141 1.36 11.39 -11.38
N ASP A 142 1.39 12.17 -10.29
CA ASP A 142 1.72 13.59 -10.29
C ASP A 142 3.18 13.91 -10.63
N LYS A 143 4.06 12.90 -10.59
CA LYS A 143 5.52 13.01 -10.85
C LYS A 143 6.24 13.97 -9.90
N ILE A 144 5.69 14.22 -8.72
CA ILE A 144 6.34 15.04 -7.69
C ILE A 144 7.06 14.11 -6.71
N PRO A 145 8.41 14.03 -6.74
CA PRO A 145 9.15 13.21 -5.80
C PRO A 145 9.25 13.87 -4.42
N ALA A 146 9.57 13.09 -3.39
CA ALA A 146 9.76 13.63 -2.04
C ALA A 146 10.89 14.67 -1.98
N GLU A 147 11.92 14.53 -2.83
CA GLU A 147 13.02 15.45 -2.96
C GLU A 147 12.59 16.86 -3.36
N ALA A 148 11.59 16.99 -4.22
CA ALA A 148 11.09 18.28 -4.67
C ALA A 148 10.43 19.07 -3.52
N ILE A 149 9.68 18.36 -2.68
CA ILE A 149 9.01 18.93 -1.49
C ILE A 149 10.04 19.18 -0.37
N LYS A 150 11.10 18.38 -0.31
CA LYS A 150 12.17 18.51 0.70
C LYS A 150 13.35 19.37 0.24
N ALA A 151 13.24 20.04 -0.92
CA ALA A 151 14.25 20.97 -1.41
C ALA A 151 14.17 22.30 -0.66
N ASP A 152 12.94 22.77 -0.44
CA ASP A 152 12.61 23.91 0.40
C ASP A 152 11.36 23.55 1.21
N ILE A 153 11.56 23.15 2.46
CA ILE A 153 10.50 22.65 3.32
C ILE A 153 9.57 23.79 3.75
N GLU A 154 10.10 24.98 3.99
CA GLU A 154 9.32 26.14 4.43
C GLU A 154 8.33 26.53 3.33
N THR A 155 8.83 26.82 2.13
CA THR A 155 8.00 27.17 0.96
C THR A 155 7.01 26.06 0.63
N SER A 156 7.46 24.80 0.65
CA SER A 156 6.56 23.65 0.40
C SER A 156 5.44 23.57 1.43
N THR A 157 5.73 23.82 2.70
CA THR A 157 4.76 23.82 3.79
C THR A 157 3.75 24.94 3.60
N GLU A 158 4.16 26.13 3.18
CA GLU A 158 3.24 27.25 2.94
C GLU A 158 2.24 26.94 1.84
N ILE A 159 2.73 26.43 0.70
CA ILE A 159 1.90 26.11 -0.45
C ILE A 159 0.92 24.96 -0.11
N LEU A 160 1.43 23.89 0.50
CA LEU A 160 0.60 22.73 0.87
C LEU A 160 -0.39 23.06 1.98
N HIS A 161 -0.05 23.91 2.94
CA HIS A 161 -0.95 24.30 4.03
C HIS A 161 -2.24 24.93 3.49
N ASN A 162 -2.15 25.84 2.51
CA ASN A 162 -3.33 26.47 1.92
C ASN A 162 -4.23 25.45 1.21
N LEU A 163 -3.65 24.46 0.54
CA LEU A 163 -4.41 23.37 -0.07
C LEU A 163 -5.03 22.46 0.99
N PHE A 164 -4.27 22.08 2.01
CA PHE A 164 -4.70 21.15 3.06
C PHE A 164 -5.79 21.73 3.94
N VAL A 165 -5.76 23.04 4.25
CA VAL A 165 -6.85 23.72 4.97
C VAL A 165 -8.17 23.56 4.22
N LYS A 166 -8.14 23.75 2.90
CA LYS A 166 -9.32 23.64 2.05
C LYS A 166 -9.81 22.20 1.90
N ILE A 167 -8.89 21.25 1.69
CA ILE A 167 -9.18 19.80 1.74
C ILE A 167 -9.84 19.46 3.08
N TRP A 168 -9.31 20.01 4.17
CA TRP A 168 -9.84 19.77 5.51
C TRP A 168 -11.25 20.32 5.65
N GLU A 169 -11.51 21.55 5.21
CA GLU A 169 -12.83 22.19 5.32
C GLU A 169 -13.88 21.50 4.46
N GLN A 170 -13.54 21.20 3.21
CA GLN A 170 -14.46 20.64 2.21
C GLN A 170 -14.58 19.12 2.31
N GLU A 171 -13.68 18.46 3.04
CA GLU A 171 -13.58 17.00 3.14
C GLU A 171 -13.40 16.30 1.79
N GLU A 172 -12.78 17.03 0.85
CA GLU A 172 -12.53 16.60 -0.52
C GLU A 172 -11.03 16.56 -0.81
N ILE A 173 -10.58 15.54 -1.53
CA ILE A 173 -9.19 15.45 -2.00
C ILE A 173 -9.13 15.69 -3.51
N PRO A 174 -7.99 16.20 -4.04
CA PRO A 174 -7.80 16.33 -5.49
C PRO A 174 -8.09 15.01 -6.21
N THR A 175 -8.85 15.08 -7.30
CA THR A 175 -9.27 13.92 -8.09
C THR A 175 -8.05 13.13 -8.59
N GLU A 176 -6.97 13.81 -8.96
CA GLU A 176 -5.71 13.18 -9.37
C GLU A 176 -5.07 12.32 -8.26
N TRP A 177 -5.30 12.64 -6.98
CA TRP A 177 -4.76 11.85 -5.86
C TRP A 177 -5.53 10.53 -5.64
N LYS A 178 -6.71 10.38 -6.26
CA LYS A 178 -7.48 9.12 -6.29
C LYS A 178 -6.93 8.15 -7.34
N GLU A 179 -6.05 8.59 -8.23
CA GLU A 179 -5.34 7.72 -9.16
C GLU A 179 -3.99 7.25 -8.59
N GLY A 180 -3.69 5.96 -8.75
CA GLY A 180 -2.42 5.37 -8.33
C GLY A 180 -1.78 4.48 -9.39
N TYR A 181 -0.45 4.42 -9.41
CA TYR A 181 0.27 3.46 -10.25
C TYR A 181 0.56 2.17 -9.47
N LEU A 182 0.09 1.05 -9.98
CA LEU A 182 0.35 -0.27 -9.41
C LEU A 182 1.64 -0.85 -10.03
N VAL A 183 2.68 -0.95 -9.21
CA VAL A 183 3.96 -1.58 -9.59
C VAL A 183 4.02 -2.98 -8.99
N LYS A 184 4.35 -3.97 -9.81
CA LYS A 184 4.56 -5.35 -9.37
C LYS A 184 5.99 -5.56 -8.90
N LEU A 185 6.17 -6.03 -7.67
CA LEU A 185 7.46 -6.48 -7.14
C LEU A 185 7.51 -8.01 -7.13
N PRO A 186 8.58 -8.63 -7.64
CA PRO A 186 8.71 -10.08 -7.63
C PRO A 186 8.88 -10.62 -6.20
N LYS A 187 8.12 -11.66 -5.86
CA LYS A 187 8.38 -12.55 -4.72
C LYS A 187 9.21 -13.75 -5.20
N LYS A 188 9.54 -14.67 -4.29
CA LYS A 188 10.13 -15.97 -4.66
C LYS A 188 9.07 -16.84 -5.35
N GLY A 189 9.51 -17.76 -6.20
CA GLY A 189 8.64 -18.72 -6.88
C GLY A 189 8.69 -18.59 -8.41
N ASP A 190 7.70 -19.18 -9.06
CA ASP A 190 7.53 -19.08 -10.51
C ASP A 190 7.08 -17.66 -10.89
N MET A 191 7.86 -17.01 -11.74
CA MET A 191 7.61 -15.65 -12.22
C MET A 191 6.49 -15.57 -13.25
N GLN A 192 5.99 -16.71 -13.74
CA GLN A 192 4.78 -16.78 -14.57
C GLN A 192 3.49 -16.77 -13.74
N ASP A 193 3.56 -17.10 -12.45
CA ASP A 193 2.40 -17.04 -11.56
C ASP A 193 2.22 -15.61 -11.01
N CYS A 194 1.06 -15.00 -11.31
CA CYS A 194 0.68 -13.68 -10.82
C CYS A 194 0.71 -13.57 -9.28
N LYS A 195 0.47 -14.66 -8.54
CA LYS A 195 0.50 -14.69 -7.06
C LYS A 195 1.89 -14.43 -6.48
N ASN A 196 2.94 -14.72 -7.27
CA ASN A 196 4.34 -14.47 -6.91
C ASN A 196 4.75 -13.03 -7.16
N TYR A 197 3.80 -12.10 -7.32
CA TYR A 197 4.06 -10.67 -7.31
C TYR A 197 3.36 -9.99 -6.13
N ARG A 198 3.99 -8.93 -5.64
CA ARG A 198 3.40 -8.00 -4.68
C ARG A 198 3.10 -6.69 -5.40
N GLY A 199 1.83 -6.32 -5.44
CA GLY A 199 1.41 -5.01 -5.94
C GLY A 199 1.70 -3.91 -4.94
N ILE A 200 2.49 -2.90 -5.32
CA ILE A 200 2.69 -1.68 -4.54
C ILE A 200 2.11 -0.50 -5.30
N MET A 201 1.29 0.28 -4.60
CA MET A 201 0.72 1.50 -5.14
C MET A 201 1.65 2.69 -4.92
N LEU A 202 2.01 3.35 -6.01
CA LEU A 202 2.63 4.67 -6.00
C LEU A 202 1.54 5.73 -6.01
N LEU A 203 1.48 6.47 -4.90
CA LEU A 203 0.53 7.56 -4.65
C LEU A 203 1.26 8.90 -4.66
N SER A 204 0.50 9.97 -4.90
CA SER A 204 0.95 11.36 -4.75
C SER A 204 1.69 11.59 -3.44
N VAL A 205 2.87 12.22 -3.51
CA VAL A 205 3.64 12.51 -2.29
C VAL A 205 2.96 13.58 -1.45
N PRO A 206 2.45 14.70 -1.99
CA PRO A 206 1.61 15.63 -1.23
C PRO A 206 0.41 14.95 -0.55
N GLY A 207 -0.29 14.04 -1.23
CA GLY A 207 -1.35 13.24 -0.63
C GLY A 207 -0.87 12.36 0.54
N LYS A 208 0.36 11.84 0.48
CA LYS A 208 0.97 11.11 1.61
C LYS A 208 1.27 12.02 2.80
N VAL A 209 1.58 13.31 2.58
CA VAL A 209 1.85 14.25 3.67
C VAL A 209 0.59 14.48 4.51
N ILE A 210 -0.56 14.78 3.91
CA ILE A 210 -1.80 14.94 4.68
C ILE A 210 -2.24 13.63 5.35
N ASN A 211 -2.09 12.49 4.67
CA ASN A 211 -2.35 11.17 5.27
C ASN A 211 -1.46 10.90 6.47
N ARG A 212 -0.22 11.43 6.47
CA ARG A 212 0.69 11.32 7.62
C ARG A 212 0.21 12.14 8.80
N VAL A 213 -0.29 13.36 8.58
CA VAL A 213 -0.88 14.19 9.63
C VAL A 213 -2.07 13.48 10.27
N ILE A 214 -2.99 12.95 9.46
CA ILE A 214 -4.15 12.18 9.94
C ILE A 214 -3.68 10.95 10.74
N LEU A 215 -2.71 10.19 10.21
CA LEU A 215 -2.18 9.00 10.88
C LEU A 215 -1.57 9.33 12.26
N ASP A 216 -0.77 10.40 12.36
CA ASP A 216 -0.10 10.76 13.61
C ASP A 216 -1.13 11.20 14.69
N ARG A 217 -2.22 11.88 14.29
CA ARG A 217 -3.35 12.20 15.18
C ARG A 217 -4.10 10.96 15.63
N LEU A 218 -4.43 10.05 14.70
CA LEU A 218 -5.10 8.79 15.01
C LEU A 218 -4.28 7.95 15.98
N LYS A 219 -2.98 7.76 15.71
CA LYS A 219 -2.09 6.98 16.58
C LYS A 219 -2.07 7.50 18.01
N THR A 220 -2.05 8.82 18.18
CA THR A 220 -2.04 9.45 19.50
C THR A 220 -3.33 9.16 20.28
N GLY A 221 -4.49 9.22 19.64
CA GLY A 221 -5.78 8.95 20.29
C GLY A 221 -6.13 7.47 20.45
N MET A 222 -5.53 6.59 19.64
CA MET A 222 -5.96 5.19 19.52
C MET A 222 -5.08 4.20 20.28
N ASP A 223 -3.83 4.55 20.62
CA ASP A 223 -2.88 3.58 21.18
C ASP A 223 -3.39 2.93 22.49
N ALA A 224 -4.12 3.68 23.32
CA ALA A 224 -4.70 3.17 24.56
C ALA A 224 -5.92 2.23 24.36
N LYS A 225 -6.57 2.24 23.19
CA LYS A 225 -7.73 1.37 22.89
C LYS A 225 -7.34 0.05 22.23
N LEU A 226 -6.13 -0.05 21.66
CA LEU A 226 -5.65 -1.23 20.96
C LEU A 226 -5.16 -2.30 21.93
N ARG A 227 -5.40 -3.59 21.61
CA ARG A 227 -4.94 -4.71 22.43
C ARG A 227 -3.43 -4.71 22.60
N ASP A 228 -2.99 -5.10 23.80
CA ASP A 228 -1.56 -5.18 24.12
C ASP A 228 -0.82 -6.31 23.42
N HIS A 229 -1.53 -7.32 22.91
CA HIS A 229 -0.91 -8.47 22.24
C HIS A 229 -0.49 -8.17 20.80
N GLN A 230 -0.95 -7.06 20.22
CA GLN A 230 -0.60 -6.66 18.87
C GLN A 230 0.59 -5.69 18.89
N ALA A 231 1.70 -6.09 18.27
CA ALA A 231 2.94 -5.30 18.20
C ALA A 231 3.15 -4.60 16.86
N GLY A 232 2.46 -5.04 15.80
CA GLY A 232 2.59 -4.50 14.45
C GLY A 232 2.19 -3.03 14.37
N PHE A 233 3.05 -2.21 13.74
CA PHE A 233 2.83 -0.78 13.49
C PHE A 233 2.61 0.10 14.74
N ARG A 234 2.83 -0.44 15.94
CA ARG A 234 2.76 0.28 17.21
C ARG A 234 4.11 0.86 17.61
N LYS A 235 4.08 1.93 18.39
CA LYS A 235 5.30 2.58 18.88
C LYS A 235 5.90 1.73 20.00
N ASP A 236 7.22 1.67 20.06
CA ASP A 236 7.97 1.01 21.14
C ASP A 236 7.66 -0.49 21.30
N ARG A 237 7.26 -1.15 20.20
CA ARG A 237 7.00 -2.60 20.11
C ARG A 237 7.66 -3.16 18.85
N SER A 238 8.24 -4.35 18.95
CA SER A 238 8.96 -4.99 17.85
C SER A 238 8.56 -6.45 17.64
N CYS A 239 8.85 -6.96 16.44
CA CYS A 239 8.70 -8.39 16.15
C CYS A 239 9.61 -9.24 17.04
N THR A 240 10.79 -8.71 17.40
CA THR A 240 11.73 -9.39 18.30
C THR A 240 11.13 -9.60 19.68
N ASP A 241 10.36 -8.63 20.21
CA ASP A 241 9.69 -8.78 21.50
C ASP A 241 8.66 -9.91 21.48
N GLN A 242 7.89 -10.03 20.38
CA GLN A 242 6.92 -11.12 20.21
C GLN A 242 7.59 -12.48 20.09
N ILE A 243 8.67 -12.58 19.31
CA ILE A 243 9.44 -13.81 19.16
C ILE A 243 10.05 -14.23 20.50
N ALA A 244 10.64 -13.28 21.25
CA ALA A 244 11.21 -13.55 22.56
C ALA A 244 10.13 -14.03 23.54
N THR A 245 8.96 -13.38 23.56
CA THR A 245 7.83 -13.76 24.40
C THR A 245 7.34 -15.17 24.07
N LEU A 246 7.14 -15.49 22.79
CA LEU A 246 6.72 -16.82 22.33
C LEU A 246 7.74 -17.89 22.70
N ARG A 247 9.04 -17.58 22.57
CA ARG A 247 10.12 -18.49 22.97
C ARG A 247 10.08 -18.80 24.47
N ILE A 248 9.91 -17.78 25.31
CA ILE A 248 9.80 -17.95 26.77
C ILE A 248 8.59 -18.82 27.11
N ILE A 249 7.45 -18.61 26.44
CA ILE A 249 6.24 -19.43 26.64
C ILE A 249 6.53 -20.91 26.34
N VAL A 250 7.18 -21.20 25.20
CA VAL A 250 7.53 -22.58 24.83
C VAL A 250 8.49 -23.20 25.85
N GLU A 251 9.55 -22.47 26.24
CA GLU A 251 10.55 -22.94 27.20
C GLU A 251 9.91 -23.25 28.56
N GLN A 252 9.05 -22.37 29.06
CA GLN A 252 8.33 -22.58 30.31
C GLN A 252 7.36 -23.75 30.20
N SER A 253 6.61 -23.86 29.10
CA SER A 253 5.69 -24.98 28.95
C SER A 253 6.39 -26.33 28.98
N MET A 254 7.60 -26.41 28.43
CA MET A 254 8.46 -27.60 28.52
C MET A 254 9.01 -27.84 29.93
N GLU A 255 9.48 -26.79 30.62
CA GLU A 255 10.03 -26.88 31.98
C GLU A 255 9.00 -27.39 32.99
N TRP A 256 7.74 -26.95 32.86
CA TRP A 256 6.65 -27.31 33.77
C TRP A 256 5.78 -28.49 33.30
N ASP A 257 6.17 -29.18 32.22
CA ASP A 257 5.41 -30.27 31.58
C ASP A 257 3.93 -29.92 31.34
N SER A 258 3.69 -28.67 30.92
CA SER A 258 2.35 -28.16 30.66
C SER A 258 1.99 -28.28 29.18
N SER A 259 0.73 -28.62 28.89
CA SER A 259 0.24 -28.67 27.51
C SER A 259 0.21 -27.26 26.90
N LEU A 260 0.76 -27.14 25.69
CA LEU A 260 0.77 -25.90 24.91
C LEU A 260 0.44 -26.20 23.45
N TYR A 261 -0.56 -25.48 22.94
CA TYR A 261 -0.94 -25.48 21.53
C TYR A 261 -0.74 -24.08 20.97
N ILE A 262 -0.03 -24.00 19.85
CA ILE A 262 0.20 -22.76 19.10
C ILE A 262 -0.35 -22.95 17.71
N ASN A 263 -1.19 -22.03 17.26
CA ASN A 263 -1.72 -22.02 15.89
C ASN A 263 -1.34 -20.72 15.20
N PHE A 264 -0.59 -20.83 14.10
CA PHE A 264 -0.21 -19.70 13.27
C PHE A 264 -1.26 -19.50 12.17
N VAL A 265 -1.84 -18.29 12.13
CA VAL A 265 -2.86 -17.91 11.16
C VAL A 265 -2.23 -16.97 10.14
N ASP A 266 -2.34 -17.35 8.86
CA ASP A 266 -1.93 -16.51 7.73
C ASP A 266 -3.18 -16.07 6.96
N TYR A 267 -3.35 -14.76 6.80
CA TYR A 267 -4.49 -14.18 6.10
C TYR A 267 -4.18 -14.01 4.60
N GLU A 268 -4.84 -14.81 3.76
CA GLU A 268 -4.70 -14.65 2.32
C GLU A 268 -5.19 -13.26 1.87
N LYS A 269 -4.28 -12.49 1.26
CA LYS A 269 -4.55 -11.17 0.67
C LYS A 269 -5.26 -10.19 1.63
N ALA A 270 -4.90 -10.23 2.91
CA ALA A 270 -5.58 -9.51 4.00
C ALA A 270 -5.86 -8.01 3.72
N PHE A 271 -4.92 -7.29 3.11
CA PHE A 271 -5.11 -5.88 2.75
C PHE A 271 -6.14 -5.68 1.63
N GLU A 272 -6.21 -6.60 0.66
CA GLU A 272 -7.04 -6.49 -0.54
C GLU A 272 -8.48 -6.97 -0.30
N SER A 273 -8.68 -7.80 0.72
CA SER A 273 -9.97 -8.42 1.07
C SER A 273 -10.85 -7.61 2.02
N LEU A 274 -10.31 -6.57 2.69
CA LEU A 274 -11.10 -5.76 3.62
C LEU A 274 -12.29 -5.07 2.93
N ASP A 275 -13.48 -5.28 3.48
CA ASP A 275 -14.68 -4.55 3.09
C ASP A 275 -14.64 -3.11 3.61
N ARG A 276 -14.92 -2.15 2.73
CA ARG A 276 -14.76 -0.71 3.06
C ARG A 276 -15.88 -0.20 3.95
N ASP A 277 -17.11 -0.67 3.74
CA ASP A 277 -18.25 -0.25 4.56
C ASP A 277 -18.09 -0.73 6.00
N THR A 278 -17.64 -1.97 6.16
CA THR A 278 -17.22 -2.55 7.44
C THR A 278 -16.11 -1.71 8.08
N LEU A 279 -15.10 -1.30 7.31
CA LEU A 279 -14.01 -0.47 7.82
C LEU A 279 -14.51 0.89 8.34
N TRP A 280 -15.45 1.54 7.67
CA TRP A 280 -16.02 2.80 8.15
C TRP A 280 -16.79 2.64 9.45
N LYS A 281 -17.58 1.56 9.56
CA LYS A 281 -18.26 1.21 10.82
C LYS A 281 -17.27 0.91 11.94
N LEU A 282 -16.16 0.24 11.64
CA LEU A 282 -15.09 0.01 12.61
C LEU A 282 -14.49 1.32 13.13
N LEU A 283 -14.21 2.30 12.26
CA LEU A 283 -13.70 3.59 12.71
C LEU A 283 -14.68 4.27 13.70
N GLN A 284 -15.98 4.21 13.43
CA GLN A 284 -17.02 4.71 14.34
C GLN A 284 -17.09 3.91 15.64
N HIS A 285 -16.96 2.58 15.57
CA HIS A 285 -16.91 1.69 16.74
C HIS A 285 -15.73 2.00 17.68
N TYR A 286 -14.59 2.42 17.13
CA TYR A 286 -13.46 2.87 17.94
C TYR A 286 -13.63 4.29 18.50
N GLY A 287 -14.67 5.02 18.08
CA GLY A 287 -14.95 6.39 18.47
C GLY A 287 -14.11 7.42 17.71
N ILE A 288 -13.60 7.09 16.51
CA ILE A 288 -12.86 8.06 15.71
C ILE A 288 -13.83 9.15 15.22
N PRO A 289 -13.50 10.45 15.33
CA PRO A 289 -14.40 11.52 14.90
C PRO A 289 -14.76 11.43 13.41
N ASP A 290 -16.03 11.70 13.08
CA ASP A 290 -16.55 11.63 11.71
C ASP A 290 -15.75 12.48 10.72
N LYS A 291 -15.20 13.61 11.18
CA LYS A 291 -14.32 14.47 10.37
C LYS A 291 -13.14 13.69 9.76
N LEU A 292 -12.46 12.90 10.59
CA LEU A 292 -11.32 12.09 10.14
C LEU A 292 -11.80 10.90 9.30
N ILE A 293 -12.94 10.29 9.67
CA ILE A 293 -13.54 9.20 8.91
C ILE A 293 -13.85 9.65 7.49
N SER A 294 -14.45 10.83 7.33
CA SER A 294 -14.80 11.41 6.03
C SER A 294 -13.57 11.66 5.16
N LEU A 295 -12.52 12.28 5.72
CA LEU A 295 -11.26 12.50 4.99
C LEU A 295 -10.58 11.18 4.58
N ILE A 296 -10.58 10.17 5.47
CA ILE A 296 -10.05 8.85 5.15
C ILE A 296 -10.91 8.22 4.05
N ARG A 297 -12.24 8.20 4.21
CA ARG A 297 -13.19 7.62 3.26
C ARG A 297 -13.03 8.23 1.86
N ASN A 298 -13.00 9.56 1.74
CA ASN A 298 -12.81 10.24 0.46
C ASN A 298 -11.48 9.84 -0.21
N SER A 299 -10.45 9.55 0.58
CA SER A 299 -9.17 9.07 0.05
C SER A 299 -9.19 7.64 -0.52
N TYR A 300 -10.22 6.84 -0.22
CA TYR A 300 -10.40 5.49 -0.73
C TYR A 300 -11.53 5.38 -1.76
N GLU A 301 -12.52 6.26 -1.75
CA GLU A 301 -13.61 6.32 -2.73
C GLU A 301 -13.12 6.72 -4.13
N ASP A 302 -13.84 6.26 -5.16
CA ASP A 302 -13.57 6.52 -6.58
C ASP A 302 -12.12 6.33 -7.02
N MET A 303 -11.45 5.35 -6.41
CA MET A 303 -10.04 5.10 -6.67
C MET A 303 -9.85 4.33 -7.97
N ALA A 304 -9.00 4.89 -8.82
CA ALA A 304 -8.58 4.30 -10.08
C ALA A 304 -7.10 3.87 -10.01
N ARG A 305 -6.76 2.79 -10.72
CA ARG A 305 -5.39 2.26 -10.78
C ARG A 305 -4.98 2.00 -12.22
N ARG A 306 -3.71 2.24 -12.52
CA ARG A 306 -3.06 1.75 -13.75
C ARG A 306 -1.88 0.87 -13.39
N VAL A 307 -1.73 -0.26 -14.06
CA VAL A 307 -0.58 -1.14 -13.85
C VAL A 307 0.61 -0.61 -14.63
N VAL A 308 1.76 -0.55 -13.97
CA VAL A 308 3.04 -0.28 -14.63
C VAL A 308 3.63 -1.62 -15.07
N HIS A 309 3.66 -1.85 -16.38
CA HIS A 309 4.24 -3.05 -16.99
C HIS A 309 5.23 -2.67 -18.09
N ALA A 310 6.47 -3.18 -18.00
CA ALA A 310 7.55 -2.91 -18.97
C ALA A 310 7.75 -1.40 -19.27
N GLY A 311 7.60 -0.55 -18.25
CA GLY A 311 7.74 0.90 -18.36
C GLY A 311 6.56 1.61 -19.03
N GLN A 312 5.46 0.90 -19.30
CA GLN A 312 4.23 1.47 -19.84
C GLN A 312 3.07 1.33 -18.84
N LEU A 313 2.08 2.19 -18.98
CA LEU A 313 0.85 2.15 -18.20
C LEU A 313 -0.22 1.38 -18.96
N THR A 314 -0.95 0.51 -18.27
CA THR A 314 -2.17 -0.09 -18.79
C THR A 314 -3.34 0.90 -18.76
N ASP A 315 -4.49 0.45 -19.27
CA ASP A 315 -5.76 1.12 -19.03
C ASP A 315 -6.07 1.19 -17.53
N SER A 316 -6.91 2.17 -17.20
CA SER A 316 -7.33 2.45 -15.83
C SER A 316 -8.47 1.53 -15.42
N PHE A 317 -8.44 1.03 -14.18
CA PHE A 317 -9.52 0.25 -13.60
C PHE A 317 -9.83 0.70 -12.17
N MET A 318 -11.09 0.58 -11.79
CA MET A 318 -11.58 1.00 -10.47
C MET A 318 -11.32 -0.08 -9.42
N VAL A 319 -10.98 0.35 -8.20
CA VAL A 319 -10.84 -0.57 -7.07
C VAL A 319 -11.86 -0.31 -5.99
N LYS A 320 -12.70 -1.32 -5.77
CA LYS A 320 -13.88 -1.27 -4.89
C LYS A 320 -13.62 -1.84 -3.49
N THR A 321 -12.68 -2.77 -3.35
CA THR A 321 -12.38 -3.44 -2.08
C THR A 321 -10.97 -3.15 -1.58
N GLY A 322 -10.74 -3.45 -0.30
CA GLY A 322 -9.44 -3.44 0.33
C GLY A 322 -8.86 -2.06 0.56
N VAL A 323 -7.74 -2.09 1.28
CA VAL A 323 -6.86 -0.97 1.55
C VAL A 323 -5.61 -1.04 0.65
N ARG A 324 -4.92 0.09 0.48
CA ARG A 324 -3.83 0.26 -0.48
C ARG A 324 -2.50 -0.23 0.09
N GLN A 325 -1.84 -1.19 -0.54
CA GLN A 325 -0.43 -1.47 -0.23
C GLN A 325 0.45 -0.29 -0.68
N GLY A 326 1.23 0.28 0.24
CA GLY A 326 2.05 1.48 -0.01
C GLY A 326 1.43 2.81 0.43
N CYS A 327 0.18 2.81 0.91
CA CYS A 327 -0.41 3.95 1.62
C CYS A 327 -0.03 3.91 3.11
N LEU A 328 0.15 5.09 3.71
CA LEU A 328 0.52 5.22 5.13
C LEU A 328 -0.62 4.84 6.09
N LEU A 329 -1.89 5.06 5.69
CA LEU A 329 -3.06 4.76 6.52
C LEU A 329 -3.42 3.28 6.49
N SER A 330 -3.17 2.57 5.38
CA SER A 330 -3.63 1.18 5.22
C SER A 330 -3.16 0.22 6.31
N PRO A 331 -1.89 0.24 6.77
CA PRO A 331 -1.46 -0.61 7.88
C PRO A 331 -2.24 -0.34 9.18
N PHE A 332 -2.55 0.92 9.46
CA PHE A 332 -3.32 1.31 10.63
C PHE A 332 -4.79 0.89 10.52
N LEU A 333 -5.39 1.04 9.34
CA LEU A 333 -6.76 0.58 9.08
C LEU A 333 -6.88 -0.94 9.21
N PHE A 334 -5.90 -1.67 8.70
CA PHE A 334 -5.81 -3.12 8.85
C PHE A 334 -5.65 -3.53 10.32
N LEU A 335 -4.80 -2.83 11.07
CA LEU A 335 -4.61 -3.03 12.50
C LEU A 335 -5.93 -2.97 13.28
N LEU A 336 -6.79 -1.98 12.98
CA LEU A 336 -8.10 -1.84 13.64
C LEU A 336 -9.06 -2.99 13.33
N ALA A 337 -9.02 -3.51 12.10
CA ALA A 337 -9.82 -4.66 11.70
C ALA A 337 -9.40 -5.93 12.47
N ILE A 338 -8.09 -6.22 12.51
CA ILE A 338 -7.57 -7.36 13.28
C ILE A 338 -7.84 -7.19 14.78
N ASP A 339 -7.65 -5.98 15.32
CA ASP A 339 -7.94 -5.71 16.73
C ASP A 339 -9.41 -6.00 17.08
N TRP A 340 -10.34 -5.62 16.19
CA TRP A 340 -11.76 -5.87 16.40
C TRP A 340 -12.11 -7.36 16.28
N ILE A 341 -11.62 -8.04 15.23
CA ILE A 341 -11.83 -9.49 15.04
C ILE A 341 -11.34 -10.24 16.28
N MET A 342 -10.14 -9.93 16.74
CA MET A 342 -9.56 -10.60 17.89
C MET A 342 -10.27 -10.27 19.20
N LYS A 343 -10.78 -9.04 19.37
CA LYS A 343 -11.69 -8.74 20.48
C LYS A 343 -12.94 -9.61 20.41
N MET A 344 -13.55 -9.79 19.25
CA MET A 344 -14.74 -10.66 19.12
C MET A 344 -14.43 -12.13 19.43
N VAL A 345 -13.26 -12.63 19.00
CA VAL A 345 -12.84 -14.01 19.23
C VAL A 345 -12.47 -14.28 20.69
N THR A 346 -11.88 -13.31 21.38
CA THR A 346 -11.30 -13.50 22.73
C THR A 346 -12.16 -12.97 23.87
N THR A 347 -13.07 -12.02 23.62
CA THR A 347 -13.88 -11.41 24.69
C THR A 347 -14.78 -12.46 25.36
N ASN A 348 -14.79 -12.45 26.69
CA ASN A 348 -15.52 -13.39 27.54
C ASN A 348 -15.13 -14.86 27.38
N ARG A 349 -13.99 -15.14 26.76
CA ARG A 349 -13.44 -16.50 26.67
C ARG A 349 -12.18 -16.59 27.52
N ARG A 350 -11.98 -17.76 28.15
CA ARG A 350 -10.82 -18.08 28.98
C ARG A 350 -10.05 -19.24 28.38
N ASN A 351 -9.76 -19.13 27.08
CA ASN A 351 -9.24 -20.20 26.23
C ASN A 351 -7.76 -19.98 25.84
N GLY A 352 -7.08 -19.02 26.46
CA GLY A 352 -5.66 -18.76 26.33
C GLY A 352 -4.80 -19.46 27.37
N ILE A 353 -3.52 -19.13 27.36
CA ILE A 353 -2.57 -19.62 28.38
C ILE A 353 -2.63 -18.74 29.62
N GLN A 354 -2.41 -19.31 30.79
CA GLN A 354 -2.35 -18.52 32.03
C GLN A 354 -1.08 -17.65 32.00
N TRP A 355 -1.25 -16.32 32.02
CA TRP A 355 -0.13 -15.38 31.93
C TRP A 355 0.24 -14.79 33.29
N THR A 356 -0.76 -14.36 34.05
CA THR A 356 -0.65 -13.95 35.46
C THR A 356 -1.78 -14.61 36.24
N PRO A 357 -1.82 -14.60 37.58
CA PRO A 357 -2.95 -15.17 38.33
C PRO A 357 -4.34 -14.61 37.94
N TRP A 358 -4.39 -13.46 37.28
CA TRP A 358 -5.62 -12.73 36.94
C TRP A 358 -5.85 -12.57 35.44
N SER A 359 -4.90 -12.98 34.59
CA SER A 359 -4.97 -12.77 33.14
C SER A 359 -4.55 -13.99 32.34
N GLN A 360 -5.15 -14.12 31.16
CA GLN A 360 -4.74 -15.09 30.16
C GLN A 360 -4.18 -14.36 28.94
N LEU A 361 -3.19 -14.98 28.31
CA LEU A 361 -2.64 -14.56 27.04
C LEU A 361 -3.26 -15.44 25.94
N GLU A 362 -4.03 -14.81 25.08
CA GLU A 362 -4.85 -15.49 24.08
C GLU A 362 -4.13 -15.63 22.73
N ASP A 363 -3.25 -14.68 22.43
CA ASP A 363 -2.64 -14.45 21.14
C ASP A 363 -1.35 -13.62 21.26
N LEU A 364 -0.50 -13.69 20.24
CA LEU A 364 0.61 -12.78 20.00
C LEU A 364 0.63 -12.40 18.51
N ASP A 365 0.54 -11.10 18.22
CA ASP A 365 0.35 -10.63 16.85
C ASP A 365 1.46 -9.66 16.42
N PHE A 366 1.83 -9.76 15.14
CA PHE A 366 2.60 -8.73 14.46
C PHE A 366 2.04 -8.47 13.07
N ALA A 367 1.29 -7.38 12.93
CA ALA A 367 0.59 -7.02 11.69
C ALA A 367 -0.42 -8.12 11.30
N ASP A 368 -0.18 -8.81 10.18
CA ASP A 368 -0.97 -9.92 9.65
C ASP A 368 -0.57 -11.28 10.21
N ASP A 369 0.61 -11.40 10.83
CA ASP A 369 1.05 -12.65 11.46
C ASP A 369 0.41 -12.79 12.85
N LEU A 370 -0.48 -13.77 13.02
CA LEU A 370 -1.21 -14.06 14.25
C LEU A 370 -0.81 -15.43 14.79
N ALA A 371 -0.40 -15.50 16.06
CA ALA A 371 -0.16 -16.74 16.78
C ALA A 371 -1.16 -16.89 17.93
N LEU A 372 -2.13 -17.79 17.76
CA LEU A 372 -3.09 -18.15 18.81
C LEU A 372 -2.47 -19.15 19.79
N LEU A 373 -2.75 -18.97 21.08
CA LEU A 373 -2.19 -19.78 22.16
C LEU A 373 -3.30 -20.46 22.98
N SER A 374 -3.13 -21.71 23.38
CA SER A 374 -4.08 -22.43 24.24
C SER A 374 -3.41 -23.56 25.02
N HIS A 375 -3.96 -23.93 26.18
CA HIS A 375 -3.55 -25.12 26.93
C HIS A 375 -4.26 -26.40 26.47
N SER A 376 -5.37 -26.29 25.72
CA SER A 376 -6.11 -27.45 25.22
C SER A 376 -6.40 -27.37 23.73
N HIS A 377 -6.38 -28.54 23.08
CA HIS A 377 -6.70 -28.69 21.67
C HIS A 377 -8.15 -28.26 21.35
N GLN A 378 -9.11 -28.61 22.22
CA GLN A 378 -10.51 -28.24 22.04
C GLN A 378 -10.68 -26.71 22.03
N GLN A 379 -10.10 -26.01 23.01
CA GLN A 379 -10.12 -24.55 23.06
C GLN A 379 -9.47 -23.91 21.82
N MET A 380 -8.42 -24.53 21.28
CA MET A 380 -7.80 -24.06 20.03
C MET A 380 -8.75 -24.20 18.83
N GLN A 381 -9.47 -25.32 18.73
CA GLN A 381 -10.48 -25.52 17.67
C GLN A 381 -11.64 -24.52 17.79
N GLU A 382 -12.10 -24.24 19.01
CA GLU A 382 -13.15 -23.24 19.26
C GLU A 382 -12.74 -21.81 18.88
N LYS A 383 -11.44 -21.49 18.94
CA LYS A 383 -10.91 -20.20 18.46
C LYS A 383 -10.92 -20.08 16.93
N GLN A 384 -10.76 -21.20 16.22
CA GLN A 384 -10.73 -21.22 14.75
C GLN A 384 -12.12 -21.22 14.12
N SER A 385 -13.15 -21.64 14.85
CA SER A 385 -14.51 -21.83 14.33
C SER A 385 -15.41 -20.58 14.41
N CYS A 386 -14.87 -19.44 14.83
CA CYS A 386 -15.62 -18.20 15.08
C CYS A 386 -15.53 -17.16 13.97
#